data_AF-A0A1B6G8X4-F1
#
_entry.id   AF-A0A1B6G8X4-F1
#
_cell.length_a   1.000
_cell.length_b   1.000
_cell.length_c   1.000
_cell.angle_alpha   90.00
_cell.angle_beta   90.00
_cell.angle_gamma   90.00
#
_symmetry.space_group_name_H-M   'P 1'
#
loop_
_entity.id
_entity.type
_entity.pdbx_description
1 polymer ?
#
loop_
_entity_poly.entity_id
_entity_poly.type
_entity_poly.pdbx_seq_one_letter_code
_entity_poly.pdbx_strand_id
1 'polypeptide(L)'
;EWDSKLSGSVEWRQKLDTQRGAVLANELRNNACKLAKWTVQALLAGSDQIKFGYVSRAHVRDSSKHVILGTQQYKPNEFATQINLNMDNAWGILRCIIDICMKQKDGKYLIMKDPNKPMIRLYDIPDNTFESENEDADDEEGGL
;
A
#
# COMPACT_ATOMS: atom_id res chain seq x y z
N GLU A 1 -1.42 9.33 12.78
CA GLU A 1 -1.60 10.79 12.66
C GLU A 1 -0.29 11.51 12.98
N TRP A 2 0.09 12.46 12.12
CA TRP A 2 1.34 13.23 12.25
C TRP A 2 1.07 14.66 12.73
N ASP A 3 0.28 15.45 11.99
CA ASP A 3 -0.22 16.76 12.39
C ASP A 3 -1.59 17.01 11.74
N SER A 4 -2.66 16.97 12.54
CA SER A 4 -4.03 17.06 12.05
C SER A 4 -4.39 18.42 11.43
N LYS A 5 -3.76 19.50 11.89
CA LYS A 5 -4.02 20.85 11.39
C LYS A 5 -3.43 21.02 10.00
N LEU A 6 -2.21 20.54 9.79
CA LEU A 6 -1.54 20.63 8.49
C LEU A 6 -2.13 19.66 7.47
N SER A 7 -2.60 18.48 7.87
CA SER A 7 -3.29 17.55 6.96
C SER A 7 -4.74 17.94 6.66
N GLY A 8 -5.29 18.98 7.30
CA GLY A 8 -6.72 19.30 7.23
C GLY A 8 -7.60 18.12 7.66
N SER A 9 -7.12 17.32 8.60
CA SER A 9 -7.79 16.10 9.07
C SER A 9 -8.44 16.29 10.43
N VAL A 10 -9.36 15.39 10.75
CA VAL A 10 -9.97 15.30 12.08
C VAL A 10 -8.90 14.93 13.12
N GLU A 11 -8.87 15.62 14.26
CA GLU A 11 -7.94 15.31 15.36
C GLU A 11 -8.36 14.03 16.09
N TRP A 12 -7.53 12.99 16.02
CA TRP A 12 -7.89 11.66 16.52
C TRP A 12 -8.09 11.63 18.04
N ARG A 13 -7.25 12.32 18.81
CA ARG A 13 -7.32 12.31 20.29
C ARG A 13 -8.67 12.75 20.84
N GLN A 14 -9.37 13.65 20.14
CA GLN A 14 -10.67 14.15 20.56
C GLN A 14 -11.83 13.35 19.97
N LYS A 15 -11.63 12.75 18.80
CA LYS A 15 -12.72 12.23 17.95
C LYS A 15 -12.73 10.73 17.78
N LEU A 16 -11.67 10.01 18.15
CA LEU A 16 -11.60 8.56 17.94
C LEU A 16 -12.62 7.78 18.78
N ASP A 17 -12.92 8.26 19.99
CA ASP A 17 -13.90 7.63 20.89
C ASP A 17 -15.33 8.00 20.54
N THR A 18 -15.59 9.26 20.20
CA THR A 18 -16.95 9.78 19.97
C THR A 18 -17.40 9.72 18.52
N GLN A 19 -16.47 9.80 17.56
CA GLN A 19 -16.73 9.94 16.12
C GLN A 19 -15.83 9.03 15.29
N ARG A 20 -15.72 7.78 15.72
CA ARG A 20 -14.86 6.76 15.11
C ARG A 20 -15.05 6.61 13.60
N GLY A 21 -16.31 6.59 13.15
CA GLY A 21 -16.64 6.50 11.73
C GLY A 21 -16.17 7.71 10.92
N ALA A 22 -16.22 8.92 11.51
CA ALA A 22 -15.74 10.13 10.85
C ALA A 22 -14.21 10.14 10.70
N VAL A 23 -13.50 9.65 11.73
CA VAL A 23 -12.04 9.46 11.65
C VAL A 23 -11.71 8.49 10.53
N LEU A 24 -12.36 7.31 10.50
CA LEU A 24 -12.12 6.32 9.46
C LEU A 24 -12.47 6.84 8.05
N ALA A 25 -13.60 7.54 7.88
CA ALA A 25 -13.99 8.11 6.58
C ALA A 25 -12.97 9.15 6.07
N ASN A 26 -12.45 9.99 6.96
CA ASN A 26 -11.42 10.95 6.59
C ASN A 26 -10.08 10.24 6.25
N GLU A 27 -9.74 9.17 6.96
CA GLU A 27 -8.58 8.34 6.60
C GLU A 27 -8.77 7.62 5.28
N LEU A 28 -9.98 7.15 4.96
CA LEU A 28 -10.29 6.56 3.65
C LEU A 28 -10.09 7.56 2.52
N ARG A 29 -10.52 8.82 2.71
CA ARG A 29 -10.29 9.88 1.72
C ARG A 29 -8.81 10.17 1.50
N ASN A 30 -8.02 10.26 2.57
CA ASN A 30 -6.61 10.68 2.50
C ASN A 30 -5.64 9.53 2.17
N ASN A 31 -6.02 8.28 2.47
CA ASN A 31 -5.16 7.11 2.37
C ASN A 31 -5.81 5.97 1.56
N ALA A 32 -6.75 6.28 0.65
CA ALA A 32 -7.55 5.31 -0.10
C ALA A 32 -6.74 4.14 -0.66
N CYS A 33 -5.68 4.42 -1.43
CA CYS A 33 -4.85 3.39 -2.06
C CYS A 33 -4.11 2.52 -1.02
N LYS A 34 -3.65 3.11 0.09
CA LYS A 34 -2.96 2.37 1.15
C LYS A 34 -3.91 1.38 1.84
N LEU A 35 -5.09 1.85 2.22
CA LEU A 35 -6.12 1.01 2.85
C LEU A 35 -6.61 -0.08 1.89
N ALA A 36 -6.85 0.25 0.61
CA ALA A 36 -7.22 -0.73 -0.40
C ALA A 36 -6.17 -1.85 -0.54
N LYS A 37 -4.88 -1.51 -0.60
CA LYS A 37 -3.80 -2.52 -0.69
C LYS A 37 -3.78 -3.46 0.52
N TRP A 38 -3.90 -2.93 1.74
CA TRP A 38 -3.95 -3.75 2.95
C TRP A 38 -5.17 -4.67 2.96
N THR A 39 -6.33 -4.19 2.53
CA THR A 39 -7.54 -5.00 2.42
C THR A 39 -7.38 -6.12 1.39
N VAL A 40 -6.84 -5.82 0.20
CA VAL A 40 -6.54 -6.85 -0.81
C VAL A 40 -5.57 -7.90 -0.26
N GLN A 41 -4.51 -7.48 0.44
CA GLN A 41 -3.55 -8.41 1.05
C GLN A 41 -4.25 -9.35 2.06
N ALA A 42 -5.10 -8.81 2.93
CA ALA A 42 -5.84 -9.62 3.89
C ALA A 42 -6.83 -10.60 3.22
N LEU A 43 -7.49 -10.16 2.14
CA LEU A 43 -8.38 -11.00 1.34
C LEU A 43 -7.64 -12.13 0.64
N LEU A 44 -6.50 -11.83 -0.01
CA LEU A 44 -5.69 -12.84 -0.70
C LEU A 44 -5.06 -13.84 0.27
N ALA A 45 -4.69 -13.40 1.47
CA ALA A 45 -4.20 -14.27 2.52
C ALA A 45 -5.30 -15.14 3.17
N GLY A 46 -6.58 -14.91 2.85
CA GLY A 46 -7.70 -15.61 3.49
C GLY A 46 -7.83 -15.27 4.98
N SER A 47 -7.43 -14.07 5.39
CA SER A 47 -7.49 -13.66 6.79
C SER A 47 -8.93 -13.46 7.25
N ASP A 48 -9.30 -14.00 8.41
CA ASP A 48 -10.63 -13.82 8.98
C ASP A 48 -10.89 -12.38 9.46
N GLN A 49 -9.82 -11.70 9.89
CA GLN A 49 -9.87 -10.36 10.47
C GLN A 49 -8.68 -9.52 10.00
N ILE A 50 -8.93 -8.24 9.74
CA ILE A 50 -7.92 -7.19 9.61
C ILE A 50 -8.03 -6.25 10.82
N LYS A 51 -6.90 -5.95 11.48
CA LYS A 51 -6.84 -5.10 12.66
C LYS A 51 -6.05 -3.83 12.39
N PHE A 52 -6.62 -2.68 12.74
CA PHE A 52 -6.00 -1.36 12.60
C PHE A 52 -5.65 -0.77 13.96
N GLY A 53 -4.43 -0.23 14.06
CA GLY A 53 -3.99 0.56 15.20
C GLY A 53 -3.94 2.05 14.84
N TYR A 54 -4.57 2.87 15.67
CA TYR A 54 -4.55 4.33 15.53
C TYR A 54 -3.36 4.88 16.31
N VAL A 55 -2.26 5.11 15.62
CA VAL A 55 -1.03 5.65 16.21
C VAL A 55 -0.90 7.14 15.90
N SER A 56 -0.70 7.98 16.91
CA SER A 56 -0.44 9.41 16.75
C SER A 56 0.90 9.79 17.39
N ARG A 57 1.60 10.80 16.85
CA ARG A 57 2.82 11.33 17.48
C ARG A 57 2.52 11.84 18.88
N ALA A 58 3.42 11.64 19.83
CA ALA A 58 3.25 12.16 21.20
C ALA A 58 3.17 13.69 21.21
N HIS A 59 4.00 14.35 20.40
CA HIS A 59 3.94 15.77 20.11
C HIS A 59 4.02 15.99 18.60
N VAL A 60 3.19 16.86 18.02
CA VAL A 60 3.05 17.02 16.55
C VAL A 60 4.39 17.31 15.83
N ARG A 61 5.28 18.05 16.50
CA ARG A 61 6.62 18.41 15.97
C ARG A 61 7.69 17.34 16.13
N ASP A 62 7.46 16.31 16.94
CA ASP A 62 8.44 15.25 17.22
C ASP A 62 8.01 13.94 16.56
N SER A 63 8.74 13.49 15.54
CA SER A 63 8.49 12.24 14.83
C SER A 63 9.16 11.02 15.46
N SER A 64 9.89 11.16 16.56
CA SER A 64 10.57 10.04 17.22
C SER A 64 9.67 9.30 18.21
N LYS A 65 8.67 9.99 18.79
CA LYS A 65 7.80 9.45 19.86
C LYS A 65 6.35 9.33 19.39
N HIS A 66 5.75 8.17 19.66
CA HIS A 66 4.39 7.84 19.24
C HIS A 66 3.60 7.18 20.37
N VAL A 67 2.27 7.32 20.31
CA VAL A 67 1.32 6.70 21.24
C VAL A 67 0.20 6.02 20.48
N ILE A 68 -0.25 4.86 20.98
CA ILE A 68 -1.41 4.14 20.46
C ILE A 68 -2.65 4.72 21.12
N LEU A 69 -3.58 5.23 20.31
CA LEU A 69 -4.84 5.82 20.77
C LEU A 69 -5.97 4.80 20.82
N GLY A 70 -5.89 3.73 20.03
CA GLY A 70 -6.89 2.69 20.02
C GLY A 70 -6.71 1.71 18.87
N THR A 71 -7.54 0.68 18.87
CA THR A 71 -7.54 -0.35 17.83
C THR A 71 -8.94 -0.62 17.31
N GLN A 72 -9.05 -1.04 16.06
CA GLN A 72 -10.28 -1.51 15.45
C GLN A 72 -10.04 -2.80 14.69
N GLN A 73 -11.08 -3.60 14.51
CA GLN A 73 -11.01 -4.85 13.76
C GLN A 73 -12.22 -4.96 12.85
N TYR A 74 -12.00 -5.54 11.67
CA TYR A 74 -13.01 -5.76 10.65
C TYR A 74 -12.81 -7.12 10.00
N LYS A 75 -13.89 -7.73 9.50
CA LYS A 75 -13.75 -8.79 8.50
C LYS A 75 -13.31 -8.16 7.17
N PRO A 76 -12.28 -8.69 6.48
CA PRO A 76 -11.79 -8.09 5.24
C PRO A 76 -12.85 -7.95 4.15
N ASN A 77 -13.76 -8.92 4.01
CA ASN A 77 -14.87 -8.86 3.05
C ASN A 77 -15.83 -7.69 3.32
N GLU A 78 -16.19 -7.48 4.58
CA GLU A 78 -17.07 -6.37 4.99
C GLU A 78 -16.35 -5.02 4.81
N PHE A 79 -15.07 -4.97 5.17
CA PHE A 79 -14.26 -3.76 5.01
C PHE A 79 -14.05 -3.38 3.55
N ALA A 80 -13.84 -4.36 2.65
CA ALA A 80 -13.74 -4.11 1.21
C ALA A 80 -14.97 -3.38 0.65
N THR A 81 -16.16 -3.84 1.04
CA THR A 81 -17.42 -3.18 0.67
C THR A 81 -17.50 -1.75 1.22
N GLN A 82 -17.10 -1.53 2.48
CA GLN A 82 -17.12 -0.18 3.10
C GLN A 82 -16.21 0.83 2.39
N ILE A 83 -15.09 0.37 1.85
CA ILE A 83 -14.11 1.23 1.17
C ILE A 83 -14.35 1.32 -0.34
N ASN A 84 -15.46 0.78 -0.84
CA ASN A 84 -15.79 0.69 -2.26
C ASN A 84 -14.72 -0.04 -3.09
N LEU A 85 -14.13 -1.10 -2.52
CA LEU A 85 -13.20 -1.98 -3.21
C LEU A 85 -13.95 -3.19 -3.78
N ASN A 86 -14.08 -3.23 -5.11
CA ASN A 86 -14.68 -4.35 -5.82
C ASN A 86 -13.59 -5.35 -6.27
N MET A 87 -13.65 -6.58 -5.76
CA MET A 87 -12.68 -7.63 -6.10
C MET A 87 -12.82 -8.16 -7.52
N ASP A 88 -14.01 -8.16 -8.12
CA ASP A 88 -14.19 -8.54 -9.53
C ASP A 88 -13.47 -7.55 -10.45
N ASN A 89 -13.55 -6.25 -10.13
CA ASN A 89 -12.79 -5.22 -10.83
C ASN A 89 -11.27 -5.41 -10.61
N ALA A 90 -10.84 -5.71 -9.38
CA ALA A 90 -9.42 -5.95 -9.08
C ALA A 90 -8.86 -7.14 -9.90
N TRP A 91 -9.58 -8.26 -9.93
CA TRP A 91 -9.23 -9.43 -10.74
C TRP A 91 -9.29 -9.14 -12.25
N GLY A 92 -10.27 -8.36 -12.70
CA GLY A 92 -10.37 -7.92 -14.11
C GLY A 92 -9.17 -7.10 -14.54
N ILE A 93 -8.73 -6.14 -13.72
CA ILE A 93 -7.52 -5.34 -13.98
C ILE A 93 -6.28 -6.24 -14.00
N LEU A 94 -6.13 -7.14 -13.03
CA LEU A 94 -5.00 -8.08 -12.99
C LEU A 94 -4.96 -8.96 -14.25
N ARG A 95 -6.12 -9.52 -14.63
CA ARG A 95 -6.25 -10.37 -15.82
C ARG A 95 -5.84 -9.63 -17.09
N CYS A 96 -6.29 -8.38 -17.25
CA CYS A 96 -5.93 -7.55 -18.39
C CYS A 96 -4.41 -7.37 -18.50
N ILE A 97 -3.72 -7.10 -17.39
CA ILE A 97 -2.26 -6.96 -17.36
C ILE A 97 -1.59 -8.28 -17.75
N ILE A 98 -2.01 -9.40 -17.16
CA ILE A 98 -1.46 -10.73 -17.47
C ILE A 98 -1.63 -11.05 -18.97
N ASP A 99 -2.80 -10.80 -19.54
CA ASP A 99 -3.08 -11.06 -20.96
C ASP A 99 -2.21 -10.20 -21.90
N ILE A 100 -1.84 -8.98 -21.49
CA ILE A 100 -0.92 -8.13 -22.25
C ILE A 100 0.51 -8.68 -22.18
N CYS A 101 0.97 -9.04 -20.98
CA CYS A 101 2.32 -9.58 -20.76
C CYS A 101 2.51 -10.93 -21.47
N MET A 102 1.51 -11.83 -21.44
CA MET A 102 1.57 -13.14 -22.10
C MET A 102 1.63 -13.08 -23.64
N LYS A 103 1.37 -11.90 -24.23
CA LYS A 103 1.52 -11.66 -25.68
C LYS A 103 2.86 -11.05 -26.05
N GLN A 104 3.66 -10.62 -25.07
CA GLN A 104 4.99 -10.08 -25.32
C GLN A 104 5.98 -11.22 -25.56
N LYS A 105 7.18 -10.87 -26.04
CA LYS A 105 8.29 -11.81 -26.12
C LYS A 105 8.85 -12.06 -24.72
N ASP A 106 9.60 -13.14 -24.56
CA ASP A 106 10.34 -13.41 -23.33
C ASP A 106 11.38 -12.30 -23.11
N GLY A 107 11.48 -11.79 -21.88
CA GLY A 107 12.38 -10.70 -21.51
C GLY A 107 11.97 -10.03 -20.19
N LYS A 108 12.72 -9.01 -19.76
CA LYS A 108 12.37 -8.19 -18.59
C LYS A 108 11.47 -7.02 -18.98
N TYR A 109 10.46 -6.75 -18.14
CA TYR A 109 9.50 -5.66 -18.33
C TYR A 109 9.31 -4.86 -17.05
N LEU A 110 8.90 -3.60 -17.18
CA LEU A 110 8.59 -2.72 -16.05
C LEU A 110 7.21 -2.07 -16.22
N ILE A 111 6.35 -2.21 -15.19
CA ILE A 111 5.08 -1.49 -15.09
C ILE A 111 5.29 -0.27 -14.20
N MET A 112 5.12 0.94 -14.76
CA MET A 112 5.23 2.19 -14.01
C MET A 112 3.93 2.98 -14.06
N LYS A 113 3.52 3.53 -12.93
CA LYS A 113 2.51 4.58 -12.88
C LYS A 113 3.16 5.93 -13.20
N ASP A 114 2.57 6.69 -14.10
CA ASP A 114 3.00 8.06 -14.37
C ASP A 114 2.84 8.91 -13.08
N PRO A 115 3.87 9.69 -12.67
CA PRO A 115 3.81 10.49 -11.45
C PRO A 115 2.76 11.60 -11.50
N ASN A 116 2.51 12.16 -12.69
CA ASN A 116 1.67 13.34 -12.89
C ASN A 116 0.33 13.01 -13.56
N LYS A 117 0.25 11.90 -14.29
CA LYS A 117 -0.96 11.46 -15.00
C LYS A 117 -1.56 10.20 -14.39
N PRO A 118 -2.89 10.04 -14.38
CA PRO A 118 -3.54 8.84 -13.86
C PRO A 118 -3.48 7.69 -14.89
N MET A 119 -2.27 7.24 -15.25
CA MET A 119 -2.06 6.12 -16.18
C MET A 119 -0.89 5.24 -15.75
N ILE A 120 -0.94 3.98 -16.17
CA ILE A 120 0.17 3.03 -16.06
C ILE A 120 0.73 2.73 -17.45
N ARG A 121 2.03 2.46 -17.52
CA ARG A 121 2.75 2.13 -18.75
C ARG A 121 3.54 0.85 -18.54
N LEU A 122 3.60 0.03 -19.59
CA LEU A 122 4.45 -1.15 -19.67
C LEU A 122 5.65 -0.81 -20.55
N TYR A 123 6.85 -1.03 -20.04
CA TYR A 123 8.12 -0.83 -20.74
C TYR A 123 8.81 -2.16 -20.93
N ASP A 124 9.28 -2.40 -22.15
CA ASP A 124 10.28 -3.43 -22.46
C ASP A 124 11.65 -2.86 -22.09
N ILE A 125 12.43 -3.57 -21.29
CA ILE A 125 13.70 -3.10 -20.76
C ILE A 125 14.80 -4.13 -21.04
N PRO A 126 16.06 -3.69 -21.23
CA PRO A 126 17.19 -4.60 -21.33
C PRO A 126 17.28 -5.54 -20.13
N ASP A 127 17.69 -6.80 -20.36
CA ASP A 127 17.75 -7.80 -19.28
C ASP A 127 18.72 -7.39 -18.16
N ASN A 128 19.79 -6.66 -18.48
CA ASN A 128 20.77 -6.18 -17.51
C ASN A 128 20.34 -4.92 -16.73
N THR A 129 19.11 -4.40 -16.91
CA THR A 129 18.68 -3.11 -16.33
C THR A 129 18.73 -3.06 -14.79
N PHE A 130 18.54 -4.19 -14.12
CA PHE A 130 18.52 -4.27 -12.65
C PHE A 130 19.68 -5.07 -12.06
N GLU A 131 20.61 -5.53 -12.90
CA GLU A 131 21.81 -6.22 -12.44
C GLU A 131 22.82 -5.15 -12.00
N SER A 132 23.18 -5.16 -10.72
CA SER A 132 24.23 -4.28 -10.18
C SER A 132 25.61 -4.82 -10.56
N GLU A 133 26.57 -3.95 -10.91
CA GLU A 133 27.96 -4.27 -11.28
C GLU A 133 28.80 -5.01 -10.18
N ASN A 134 28.18 -5.51 -9.11
CA ASN A 134 28.83 -6.09 -7.93
C ASN A 134 28.68 -7.61 -7.80
N GLU A 135 28.27 -8.34 -8.84
CA GLU A 135 28.19 -9.82 -8.78
C GLU A 135 29.51 -10.54 -9.19
N ASP A 136 30.59 -9.82 -9.50
CA ASP A 136 31.87 -10.40 -9.97
C ASP A 136 33.05 -10.32 -8.95
N ALA A 137 32.79 -10.18 -7.64
CA ALA A 137 33.85 -9.95 -6.64
C ALA A 137 33.99 -11.00 -5.52
N ASP A 138 33.52 -12.24 -5.72
CA ASP A 138 33.55 -13.27 -4.66
C ASP A 138 34.11 -14.66 -5.11
N ASP A 139 34.94 -14.74 -6.15
CA ASP A 139 35.51 -16.03 -6.62
C ASP A 139 37.03 -16.04 -6.93
N GLU A 140 37.84 -15.17 -6.32
CA GLU A 140 39.31 -15.34 -6.33
C GLU A 140 39.97 -14.88 -5.02
N GLU A 141 40.00 -15.72 -3.97
CA GLU A 141 41.17 -15.89 -3.10
C GLU A 141 40.95 -17.02 -2.09
N GLY A 142 41.48 -18.19 -2.39
CA GLY A 142 41.46 -19.35 -1.49
C GLY A 142 42.40 -20.47 -1.93
N GLY A 143 43.55 -20.11 -2.51
CA GLY A 143 44.56 -21.04 -2.96
C GLY A 143 45.97 -20.49 -2.75
N LEU A 144 46.48 -20.67 -1.53
CA LEU A 144 47.87 -21.06 -1.19
C LEU A 144 48.01 -21.17 0.34
#